data_AF-A0A673TU42-F1
#
_entry.id   AF-A0A673TU42-F1
#
_cell.length_a   1.000
_cell.length_b   1.000
_cell.length_c   1.000
_cell.angle_alpha   90.00
_cell.angle_beta   90.00
_cell.angle_gamma   90.00
#
_symmetry.space_group_name_H-M   'P 1'
#
loop_
_entity.id
_entity.type
_entity.pdbx_description
1 polymer ?
#
loop_
_entity_poly.entity_id
_entity_poly.type
_entity_poly.pdbx_seq_one_letter_code
_entity_poly.pdbx_strand_id
1 'polypeptide(L)'
;METLSFPRYNAAEIVVHIRNKILTGADGKNLSKNDLYPNPKPEVLHIIYMRALQIVYGIRLEHFYMMPVNSEVTYPHIMEGFLPVSNLSIHLDSFLPICRVNDFEIADILYPKAKRTSRFLSGIINFIHFREACRETYMEFLWQYKSSVDKMHQLNTAHQEALMKLERLDSVPAEEQAEFQQLSDDIQELQQSLNQEFRQKTIVLQDGNSQKKSDISEKTKCLNELKLSVVSLKEVQESLKTKIVDSPEKLKNYKEKMKDTVQKLKNSRVNFLSKKHFNAFLYKLFFQASLV
;
A
#
# COMPACT_ATOMS: atom_id res chain seq x y z
N MET A 1 55.73 -53.14 -39.07
CA MET A 1 56.02 -52.35 -37.86
C MET A 1 54.69 -52.00 -37.22
N GLU A 2 54.44 -52.36 -35.96
CA GLU A 2 53.26 -51.85 -35.23
C GLU A 2 53.35 -50.32 -35.20
N THR A 3 52.42 -49.64 -35.87
CA THR A 3 52.23 -48.19 -35.76
C THR A 3 51.64 -47.90 -34.39
N LEU A 4 52.52 -47.63 -33.42
CA LEU A 4 52.11 -47.31 -32.07
C LEU A 4 51.46 -45.92 -32.07
N SER A 5 50.26 -45.81 -31.50
CA SER A 5 49.46 -44.58 -31.46
C SER A 5 49.94 -43.57 -30.40
N PHE A 6 50.96 -43.91 -29.62
CA PHE A 6 51.52 -43.08 -28.56
C PHE A 6 53.05 -43.24 -28.46
N PRO A 7 53.77 -42.20 -27.95
CA PRO A 7 55.22 -42.26 -27.73
C PRO A 7 55.62 -43.39 -26.76
N ARG A 8 56.70 -44.11 -27.07
CA ARG A 8 57.31 -45.06 -26.12
C ARG A 8 58.45 -44.40 -25.37
N TYR A 9 58.44 -44.62 -24.06
CA TYR A 9 59.50 -44.24 -23.16
C TYR A 9 60.46 -45.40 -22.96
N ASN A 10 61.74 -45.10 -22.79
CA ASN A 10 62.71 -46.08 -22.35
C ASN A 10 62.52 -46.37 -20.84
N ALA A 11 63.13 -47.44 -20.34
CA ALA A 11 62.92 -47.86 -18.96
C ALA A 11 63.36 -46.81 -17.91
N ALA A 12 64.34 -45.95 -18.22
CA ALA A 12 64.76 -44.90 -17.29
C ALA A 12 63.73 -43.77 -17.23
N GLU A 13 63.21 -43.34 -18.39
CA GLU A 13 62.13 -42.35 -18.49
C GLU A 13 60.85 -42.85 -17.81
N ILE A 14 60.49 -44.12 -18.02
CA ILE A 14 59.33 -44.75 -17.37
C ILE A 14 59.44 -44.63 -15.84
N VAL A 15 60.60 -44.96 -15.26
CA VAL A 15 60.81 -44.84 -13.81
C VAL A 15 60.61 -43.39 -13.34
N VAL A 16 61.16 -42.41 -14.06
CA VAL A 16 61.00 -40.98 -13.72
C VAL A 16 59.52 -40.57 -13.75
N HIS A 17 58.79 -40.91 -14.79
CA HIS A 17 57.36 -40.58 -14.89
C HIS A 17 56.54 -41.26 -13.79
N ILE A 18 56.78 -42.55 -13.52
CA ILE A 18 56.06 -43.29 -12.48
C ILE A 18 56.31 -42.68 -11.10
N ARG A 19 57.57 -42.33 -10.78
CA ARG A 19 57.94 -41.67 -9.52
C ARG A 19 57.25 -40.32 -9.33
N ASN A 20 57.09 -39.56 -10.41
CA ASN A 20 56.57 -38.21 -10.34
C ASN A 20 55.03 -38.16 -10.38
N LYS A 21 54.38 -39.13 -11.04
CA LYS A 21 52.95 -39.04 -11.38
C LYS A 21 52.09 -40.18 -10.84
N ILE A 22 52.66 -41.32 -10.44
CA ILE A 22 51.88 -42.51 -10.05
C ILE A 22 52.19 -42.96 -8.62
N LEU A 23 53.45 -43.20 -8.30
CA LEU A 23 53.89 -43.63 -6.96
C LEU A 23 54.21 -42.42 -6.08
N THR A 24 54.08 -42.59 -4.77
CA THR A 24 54.37 -41.56 -3.77
C THR A 24 55.26 -42.12 -2.65
N GLY A 25 55.94 -41.25 -1.92
CA GLY A 25 56.70 -41.64 -0.72
C GLY A 25 57.81 -42.67 -0.98
N ALA A 26 57.86 -43.71 -0.14
CA ALA A 26 58.87 -44.75 -0.21
C ALA A 26 58.78 -45.60 -1.49
N ASP A 27 57.56 -45.91 -1.95
CA ASP A 27 57.33 -46.73 -3.14
C ASP A 27 57.94 -46.10 -4.39
N GLY A 28 57.81 -44.78 -4.54
CA GLY A 28 58.47 -44.04 -5.62
C GLY A 28 59.99 -44.03 -5.48
N LYS A 29 60.50 -43.71 -4.29
CA LYS A 29 61.96 -43.63 -4.04
C LYS A 29 62.66 -44.96 -4.31
N ASN A 30 62.03 -46.06 -3.93
CA ASN A 30 62.59 -47.40 -4.05
C ASN A 30 62.47 -48.00 -5.45
N LEU A 31 61.52 -47.53 -6.28
CA LEU A 31 61.35 -48.01 -7.66
C LEU A 31 62.63 -47.75 -8.47
N SER A 32 63.22 -48.79 -9.05
CA SER A 32 64.41 -48.70 -9.89
C SER A 32 64.16 -49.27 -11.29
N LYS A 33 65.11 -49.03 -12.22
CA LYS A 33 65.05 -49.60 -13.57
C LYS A 33 65.04 -51.14 -13.55
N ASN A 34 65.75 -51.73 -12.59
CA ASN A 34 65.90 -53.19 -12.48
C ASN A 34 64.60 -53.88 -12.07
N ASP A 35 63.65 -53.14 -11.49
CA ASP A 35 62.33 -53.67 -11.15
C ASP A 35 61.41 -53.79 -12.37
N LEU A 36 61.74 -53.12 -13.48
CA LEU A 36 60.93 -53.08 -14.70
C LEU A 36 61.64 -53.71 -15.91
N TYR A 37 62.98 -53.79 -15.90
CA TYR A 37 63.77 -54.31 -17.01
C TYR A 37 65.11 -54.91 -16.51
N PRO A 38 65.57 -56.05 -17.06
CA PRO A 38 64.98 -56.83 -18.15
C PRO A 38 63.85 -57.77 -17.71
N ASN A 39 63.73 -58.04 -16.41
CA ASN A 39 62.74 -58.94 -15.85
C ASN A 39 61.83 -58.14 -14.90
N PRO A 40 60.63 -57.72 -15.35
CA PRO A 40 59.73 -56.96 -14.51
C PRO A 40 59.28 -57.78 -13.30
N LYS A 41 59.28 -57.16 -12.11
CA LYS A 41 58.78 -57.78 -10.88
C LYS A 41 57.25 -57.65 -10.82
N PRO A 42 56.48 -58.76 -10.79
CA PRO A 42 55.01 -58.71 -10.77
C PRO A 42 54.46 -57.83 -9.65
N GLU A 43 55.00 -57.92 -8.45
CA GLU A 43 54.52 -57.22 -7.26
C GLU A 43 54.67 -55.69 -7.41
N VAL A 44 55.77 -55.25 -8.01
CA VAL A 44 56.01 -53.83 -8.32
C VAL A 44 55.03 -53.33 -9.37
N LEU A 45 54.75 -54.13 -10.40
CA LEU A 45 53.75 -53.78 -11.41
C LEU A 45 52.34 -53.73 -10.86
N HIS A 46 51.97 -54.65 -9.95
CA HIS A 46 50.67 -54.61 -9.29
C HIS A 46 50.47 -53.30 -8.55
N ILE A 47 51.47 -52.85 -7.79
CA ILE A 47 51.42 -51.55 -7.11
C ILE A 47 51.25 -50.41 -8.12
N ILE A 48 52.06 -50.38 -9.19
CA ILE A 48 51.98 -49.32 -10.21
C ILE A 48 50.60 -49.28 -10.87
N TYR A 49 50.05 -50.43 -11.29
CA TYR A 49 48.76 -50.51 -11.94
C TYR A 49 47.61 -50.17 -10.99
N MET A 50 47.63 -50.68 -9.74
CA MET A 50 46.66 -50.31 -8.72
C MET A 50 46.68 -48.80 -8.50
N ARG A 51 47.86 -48.19 -8.30
CA ARG A 51 47.99 -46.74 -8.12
C ARG A 51 47.48 -45.95 -9.32
N ALA A 52 47.75 -46.39 -10.54
CA ALA A 52 47.22 -45.75 -11.74
C ALA A 52 45.67 -45.78 -11.76
N LEU A 53 45.06 -46.93 -11.45
CA LEU A 53 43.60 -47.06 -11.36
C LEU A 53 43.01 -46.20 -10.24
N GLN A 54 43.66 -46.12 -9.08
CA GLN A 54 43.25 -45.23 -7.99
C GLN A 54 43.26 -43.76 -8.42
N ILE A 55 44.27 -43.33 -9.18
CA ILE A 55 44.39 -41.95 -9.68
C ILE A 55 43.33 -41.62 -10.74
N VAL A 56 43.05 -42.56 -11.64
CA VAL A 56 42.17 -42.33 -12.79
C VAL A 56 40.70 -42.48 -12.40
N TYR A 57 40.34 -43.54 -11.69
CA TYR A 57 38.95 -43.87 -11.36
C TYR A 57 38.56 -43.55 -9.91
N GLY A 58 39.49 -43.15 -9.04
CA GLY A 58 39.17 -42.93 -7.62
C GLY A 58 38.85 -44.21 -6.85
N ILE A 59 39.28 -45.37 -7.37
CA ILE A 59 39.13 -46.67 -6.72
C ILE A 59 39.97 -46.66 -5.42
N ARG A 60 39.50 -47.34 -4.36
CA ARG A 60 40.23 -47.50 -3.10
C ARG A 60 40.86 -48.89 -3.02
N LEU A 61 41.81 -49.10 -2.12
CA LEU A 61 42.49 -50.39 -1.95
C LEU A 61 41.49 -51.52 -1.67
N GLU A 62 40.50 -51.27 -0.81
CA GLU A 62 39.46 -52.25 -0.46
C GLU A 62 38.67 -52.79 -1.66
N HIS A 63 38.53 -52.01 -2.74
CA HIS A 63 37.79 -52.44 -3.93
C HIS A 63 38.51 -53.60 -4.64
N PHE A 64 39.84 -53.69 -4.53
CA PHE A 64 40.60 -54.82 -5.09
C PHE A 64 40.38 -56.12 -4.32
N TYR A 65 39.84 -56.06 -3.10
CA TYR A 65 39.54 -57.24 -2.27
C TYR A 65 38.05 -57.57 -2.24
N MET A 66 37.23 -56.95 -3.10
CA MET A 66 35.81 -57.26 -3.19
C MET A 66 35.60 -58.59 -3.92
N MET A 67 34.82 -59.48 -3.31
CA MET A 67 34.41 -60.75 -3.90
C MET A 67 33.11 -60.56 -4.69
N PRO A 68 32.99 -61.09 -5.93
CA PRO A 68 31.73 -61.01 -6.67
C PRO A 68 30.61 -61.77 -5.96
N VAL A 69 29.43 -61.16 -5.85
CA VAL A 69 28.28 -61.69 -5.10
C VAL A 69 27.83 -63.07 -5.61
N ASN A 70 28.01 -63.35 -6.90
CA ASN A 70 27.61 -64.61 -7.53
C ASN A 70 28.69 -65.71 -7.44
N SER A 71 29.71 -65.54 -6.59
CA SER A 71 30.79 -66.51 -6.42
C SER A 71 30.42 -67.53 -5.35
N GLU A 72 30.00 -68.73 -5.74
CA GLU A 72 29.72 -69.84 -4.83
C GLU A 72 31.03 -70.51 -4.35
N VAL A 73 31.79 -69.81 -3.50
CA VAL A 73 33.06 -70.32 -2.96
C VAL A 73 32.83 -70.89 -1.56
N THR A 74 33.15 -72.17 -1.36
CA THR A 74 33.00 -72.87 -0.06
C THR A 74 33.84 -72.21 1.06
N TYR A 75 35.02 -71.68 0.72
CA TYR A 75 35.96 -71.06 1.65
C TYR A 75 36.43 -69.69 1.15
N PRO A 76 35.67 -68.61 1.39
CA PRO A 76 35.97 -67.27 0.86
C PRO A 76 37.34 -66.71 1.28
N HIS A 77 37.78 -67.01 2.51
CA HIS A 77 39.04 -66.51 3.05
C HIS A 77 40.28 -66.98 2.27
N ILE A 78 40.22 -68.13 1.60
CA ILE A 78 41.32 -68.64 0.78
C ILE A 78 41.50 -67.78 -0.49
N MET A 79 40.44 -67.09 -0.92
CA MET A 79 40.46 -66.26 -2.13
C MET A 79 41.09 -64.88 -1.89
N GLU A 80 41.31 -64.47 -0.64
CA GLU A 80 41.79 -63.11 -0.31
C GLU A 80 43.09 -62.74 -1.04
N GLY A 81 44.01 -63.71 -1.23
CA GLY A 81 45.24 -63.50 -1.99
C GLY A 81 45.05 -63.39 -3.50
N PHE A 82 43.98 -63.97 -4.05
CA PHE A 82 43.68 -63.96 -5.49
C PHE A 82 42.80 -62.78 -5.92
N LEU A 83 41.89 -62.32 -5.05
CA LEU A 83 40.99 -61.19 -5.33
C LEU A 83 41.70 -59.95 -5.88
N PRO A 84 42.82 -59.45 -5.32
CA PRO A 84 43.49 -58.27 -5.86
C PRO A 84 44.02 -58.48 -7.28
N VAL A 85 44.49 -59.68 -7.61
CA VAL A 85 44.97 -60.02 -8.97
C VAL A 85 43.78 -60.07 -9.95
N SER A 86 42.69 -60.72 -9.55
CA SER A 86 41.48 -60.84 -10.37
C SER A 86 40.84 -59.48 -10.65
N ASN A 87 40.59 -58.70 -9.60
CA ASN A 87 40.00 -57.36 -9.72
C ASN A 87 40.93 -56.40 -10.47
N LEU A 88 42.25 -56.52 -10.29
CA LEU A 88 43.22 -55.74 -11.07
C LEU A 88 43.09 -56.04 -12.57
N SER A 89 42.98 -57.32 -12.96
CA SER A 89 42.78 -57.70 -14.37
C SER A 89 41.51 -57.09 -14.94
N ILE A 90 40.38 -57.22 -14.24
CA ILE A 90 39.08 -56.71 -14.68
C ILE A 90 39.14 -55.18 -14.91
N HIS A 91 39.78 -54.46 -13.99
CA HIS A 91 39.93 -53.01 -14.13
C HIS A 91 40.91 -52.62 -15.25
N LEU A 92 42.00 -53.38 -15.43
CA LEU A 92 42.95 -53.13 -16.52
C LEU A 92 42.37 -53.43 -17.90
N ASP A 93 41.51 -54.44 -18.04
CA ASP A 93 40.78 -54.74 -19.28
C ASP A 93 39.93 -53.55 -19.75
N SER A 94 39.37 -52.77 -18.81
CA SER A 94 38.63 -51.54 -19.14
C SER A 94 39.55 -50.34 -19.34
N PHE A 95 40.62 -50.22 -18.55
CA PHE A 95 41.50 -49.05 -18.54
C PHE A 95 42.48 -48.98 -19.71
N LEU A 96 43.12 -50.10 -20.03
CA LEU A 96 44.19 -50.14 -21.02
C LEU A 96 43.73 -49.78 -22.44
N PRO A 97 42.51 -50.11 -22.89
CA PRO A 97 41.98 -49.61 -24.16
C PRO A 97 41.93 -48.08 -24.24
N ILE A 98 41.62 -47.41 -23.13
CA ILE A 98 41.65 -45.94 -23.02
C ILE A 98 43.08 -45.41 -23.20
N CYS A 99 44.05 -46.15 -22.66
CA CYS A 99 45.48 -45.93 -22.84
C CYS A 99 46.02 -46.42 -24.20
N ARG A 100 45.13 -46.80 -25.13
CA ARG A 100 45.43 -47.32 -26.48
C ARG A 100 46.17 -48.66 -26.51
N VAL A 101 45.97 -49.47 -25.48
CA VAL A 101 46.49 -50.84 -25.37
C VAL A 101 45.30 -51.81 -25.37
N ASN A 102 45.13 -52.58 -26.44
CA ASN A 102 43.96 -53.44 -26.64
C ASN A 102 44.27 -54.94 -26.54
N ASP A 103 45.55 -55.31 -26.39
CA ASP A 103 46.03 -56.69 -26.41
C ASP A 103 46.53 -57.13 -25.03
N PHE A 104 45.94 -56.60 -23.96
CA PHE A 104 46.27 -56.98 -22.59
C PHE A 104 45.70 -58.35 -22.23
N GLU A 105 46.45 -59.14 -21.48
CA GLU A 105 46.06 -60.46 -21.00
C GLU A 105 46.40 -60.62 -19.52
N ILE A 106 45.71 -61.53 -18.82
CA ILE A 106 46.02 -61.87 -17.41
C ILE A 106 47.49 -62.29 -17.21
N ALA A 107 48.11 -62.90 -18.24
CA ALA A 107 49.51 -63.27 -18.24
C ALA A 107 50.46 -62.07 -18.07
N ASP A 108 50.04 -60.86 -18.45
CA ASP A 108 50.84 -59.64 -18.27
C ASP A 108 50.87 -59.15 -16.80
N ILE A 109 49.95 -59.64 -15.96
CA ILE A 109 49.96 -59.44 -14.51
C ILE A 109 50.80 -60.52 -13.82
N LEU A 110 50.64 -61.78 -14.24
CA LEU A 110 51.26 -62.94 -13.59
C LEU A 110 52.70 -63.18 -14.04
N TYR A 111 52.98 -63.00 -15.33
CA TYR A 111 54.26 -63.32 -15.99
C TYR A 111 54.68 -62.17 -16.94
N PRO A 112 54.96 -60.98 -16.38
CA PRO A 112 55.20 -59.77 -17.17
C PRO A 112 56.46 -59.88 -18.05
N LYS A 113 56.35 -59.40 -19.29
CA LYS A 113 57.46 -59.36 -20.26
C LYS A 113 57.94 -57.93 -20.48
N ALA A 114 59.23 -57.66 -20.29
CA ALA A 114 59.82 -56.32 -20.36
C ALA A 114 59.33 -55.42 -21.51
N LYS A 115 59.33 -55.94 -22.76
CA LYS A 115 58.89 -55.15 -23.93
C LYS A 115 57.40 -54.79 -23.89
N ARG A 116 56.54 -55.70 -23.41
CA ARG A 116 55.09 -55.50 -23.30
C ARG A 116 54.78 -54.56 -22.15
N THR A 117 55.37 -54.79 -20.99
CA THR A 117 55.26 -53.93 -19.80
C THR A 117 55.68 -52.50 -20.10
N SER A 118 56.81 -52.29 -20.78
CA SER A 118 57.25 -50.94 -21.20
C SER A 118 56.26 -50.25 -22.13
N ARG A 119 55.63 -50.98 -23.08
CA ARG A 119 54.56 -50.44 -23.93
C ARG A 119 53.37 -50.00 -23.07
N PHE A 120 52.92 -50.85 -22.15
CA PHE A 120 51.73 -50.59 -21.34
C PHE A 120 51.93 -49.39 -20.42
N LEU A 121 53.05 -49.36 -19.70
CA LEU A 121 53.41 -48.23 -18.85
C LEU A 121 53.52 -46.93 -19.66
N SER A 122 54.06 -46.99 -20.89
CA SER A 122 54.08 -45.82 -21.76
C SER A 122 52.67 -45.33 -22.14
N GLY A 123 51.75 -46.23 -22.47
CA GLY A 123 50.36 -45.87 -22.74
C GLY A 123 49.68 -45.20 -21.54
N ILE A 124 49.85 -45.78 -20.35
CA ILE A 124 49.32 -45.24 -19.09
C ILE A 124 49.89 -43.85 -18.80
N ILE A 125 51.22 -43.67 -18.92
CA ILE A 125 51.89 -42.38 -18.68
C ILE A 125 51.35 -41.32 -19.64
N ASN A 126 51.21 -41.64 -20.93
CA ASN A 126 50.66 -40.70 -21.92
C ASN A 126 49.22 -40.30 -21.58
N PHE A 127 48.37 -41.25 -21.19
CA PHE A 127 47.01 -40.95 -20.76
C PHE A 127 46.98 -40.04 -19.52
N ILE A 128 47.84 -40.31 -18.53
CA ILE A 128 47.91 -39.49 -17.31
C ILE A 128 48.33 -38.06 -17.62
N HIS A 129 49.33 -37.85 -18.50
CA HIS A 129 49.70 -36.51 -18.95
C HIS A 129 48.55 -35.80 -19.65
N PHE A 130 47.85 -36.49 -20.56
CA PHE A 130 46.69 -35.94 -21.26
C PHE A 130 45.57 -35.54 -20.28
N ARG A 131 45.24 -36.44 -19.34
CA ARG A 131 44.24 -36.16 -18.29
C ARG A 131 44.64 -34.97 -17.44
N GLU A 132 45.92 -34.83 -17.08
CA GLU A 132 46.40 -33.71 -16.28
C GLU A 132 46.26 -32.38 -17.03
N ALA A 133 46.56 -32.36 -18.34
CA ALA A 133 46.32 -31.19 -19.19
C ALA A 133 44.82 -30.85 -19.28
N CYS A 134 43.94 -31.84 -19.43
CA CYS A 134 42.50 -31.61 -19.41
C CYS A 134 41.96 -31.19 -18.04
N ARG A 135 42.64 -31.55 -16.95
CA ARG A 135 42.18 -31.29 -15.58
C ARG A 135 42.11 -29.80 -15.30
N GLU A 136 43.06 -29.01 -15.79
CA GLU A 136 43.08 -27.56 -15.59
C GLU A 136 41.79 -26.91 -16.11
N THR A 137 41.47 -27.16 -17.39
CA THR A 137 40.23 -26.67 -18.02
C THR A 137 38.98 -27.19 -17.29
N TYR A 138 38.96 -28.47 -16.91
CA TYR A 138 37.82 -29.04 -16.19
C TYR A 138 37.61 -28.40 -14.80
N MET A 139 38.70 -28.14 -14.06
CA MET A 139 38.63 -27.48 -12.75
C MET A 139 38.14 -26.03 -12.86
N GLU A 140 38.49 -25.32 -13.93
CA GLU A 140 37.97 -23.98 -14.19
C GLU A 140 36.44 -24.00 -14.37
N PHE A 141 35.91 -24.91 -15.19
CA PHE A 141 34.46 -25.08 -15.35
C PHE A 141 33.77 -25.47 -14.05
N LEU A 142 34.36 -26.40 -13.30
CA LEU A 142 33.81 -26.82 -12.00
C LEU A 142 33.75 -25.66 -11.01
N TRP A 143 34.78 -24.82 -10.98
CA TRP A 143 34.82 -23.62 -10.14
C TRP A 143 33.74 -22.60 -10.55
N GLN A 144 33.61 -22.30 -11.84
CA GLN A 144 32.58 -21.37 -12.33
C GLN A 144 31.17 -21.85 -11.99
N TYR A 145 30.90 -23.14 -12.16
CA TYR A 145 29.62 -23.74 -11.80
C TYR A 145 29.35 -23.61 -10.29
N LYS A 146 30.32 -24.01 -9.45
CA LYS A 146 30.18 -23.91 -8.00
C LYS A 146 29.94 -22.48 -7.53
N SER A 147 30.71 -21.52 -8.05
CA SER A 147 30.53 -20.10 -7.74
C SER A 147 29.14 -19.59 -8.13
N SER A 148 28.60 -20.05 -9.25
CA SER A 148 27.25 -19.68 -9.69
C SER A 148 26.17 -20.25 -8.77
N VAL A 149 26.32 -21.50 -8.34
CA VAL A 149 25.43 -22.14 -7.36
C VAL A 149 25.47 -21.41 -6.01
N ASP A 150 26.66 -21.05 -5.53
CA ASP A 150 26.82 -20.29 -4.28
C ASP A 150 26.13 -18.92 -4.38
N LYS A 151 26.26 -18.23 -5.52
CA LYS A 151 25.58 -16.95 -5.78
C LYS A 151 24.05 -17.09 -5.81
N MET A 152 23.55 -18.17 -6.42
CA MET A 152 22.14 -18.49 -6.45
C MET A 152 21.59 -18.72 -5.04
N HIS A 153 22.31 -19.47 -4.19
CA HIS A 153 21.93 -19.66 -2.80
C HIS A 153 21.90 -18.33 -2.02
N GLN A 154 22.91 -17.49 -2.17
CA GLN A 154 22.95 -16.16 -1.53
C GLN A 154 21.78 -15.28 -1.95
N LEU A 155 21.48 -15.23 -3.26
CA LEU A 155 20.34 -14.46 -3.78
C LEU A 155 19.01 -15.01 -3.26
N ASN A 156 18.86 -16.34 -3.19
CA ASN A 156 17.64 -16.95 -2.69
C ASN A 156 17.42 -16.65 -1.20
N THR A 157 18.48 -16.68 -0.39
CA THR A 157 18.42 -16.25 1.02
C THR A 157 18.03 -14.77 1.15
N ALA A 158 18.70 -13.89 0.39
CA ALA A 158 18.37 -12.46 0.40
C ALA A 158 16.93 -12.18 -0.07
N HIS A 159 16.44 -12.95 -1.04
CA HIS A 159 15.06 -12.87 -1.51
C HIS A 159 14.06 -13.26 -0.42
N GLN A 160 14.31 -14.36 0.30
CA GLN A 160 13.47 -14.78 1.42
C GLN A 160 13.46 -13.74 2.55
N GLU A 161 14.61 -13.16 2.89
CA GLU A 161 14.69 -12.08 3.88
C GLU A 161 13.91 -10.83 3.46
N ALA A 162 13.98 -10.47 2.17
CA ALA A 162 13.22 -9.34 1.63
C ALA A 162 11.71 -9.60 1.68
N LEU A 163 11.26 -10.82 1.36
CA LEU A 163 9.86 -11.21 1.50
C LEU A 163 9.37 -11.10 2.94
N MET A 164 10.14 -11.59 3.91
CA MET A 164 9.79 -11.45 5.33
C MET A 164 9.70 -9.99 5.79
N LYS A 165 10.57 -9.10 5.27
CA LYS A 165 10.49 -7.66 5.56
C LYS A 165 9.26 -7.02 4.96
N LEU A 166 8.90 -7.41 3.73
CA LEU A 166 7.71 -6.92 3.05
C LEU A 166 6.43 -7.34 3.79
N GLU A 167 6.35 -8.61 4.21
CA GLU A 167 5.24 -9.11 5.03
C GLU A 167 5.08 -8.34 6.35
N ARG A 168 6.20 -7.97 7.01
CA ARG A 168 6.17 -7.15 8.23
C ARG A 168 5.72 -5.71 8.01
N LEU A 169 5.98 -5.15 6.82
CA LEU A 169 5.55 -3.79 6.48
C LEU A 169 4.07 -3.76 6.06
N ASP A 170 3.60 -4.79 5.38
CA ASP A 170 2.20 -4.92 4.96
C ASP A 170 1.27 -5.31 6.12
N SER A 171 1.81 -5.91 7.18
CA SER A 171 1.05 -6.14 8.41
C SER A 171 0.85 -4.82 9.17
N VAL A 172 -0.35 -4.25 9.06
CA VAL A 172 -0.78 -3.16 9.95
C VAL A 172 -0.93 -3.75 11.36
N PRO A 173 -0.23 -3.21 12.38
CA PRO A 173 -0.38 -3.65 13.76
C PRO A 173 -1.85 -3.57 14.18
N ALA A 174 -2.33 -4.57 14.91
CA ALA A 174 -3.72 -4.60 15.39
C ALA A 174 -4.07 -3.35 16.24
N GLU A 175 -3.08 -2.76 16.90
CA GLU A 175 -3.21 -1.50 17.64
C GLU A 175 -3.53 -0.32 16.71
N GLU A 176 -2.79 -0.14 15.62
CA GLU A 176 -3.05 0.94 14.65
C GLU A 176 -4.41 0.77 13.95
N GLN A 177 -4.80 -0.46 13.64
CA GLN A 177 -6.12 -0.74 13.06
C GLN A 177 -7.25 -0.42 14.05
N ALA A 178 -7.06 -0.72 15.35
CA ALA A 178 -8.03 -0.40 16.40
C ALA A 178 -8.12 1.12 16.63
N GLU A 179 -6.99 1.83 16.64
CA GLU A 179 -6.96 3.30 16.73
C GLU A 179 -7.68 3.97 15.55
N PHE A 180 -7.45 3.49 14.33
CA PHE A 180 -8.14 4.02 13.14
C PHE A 180 -9.65 3.79 13.23
N GLN A 181 -10.07 2.60 13.66
CA GLN A 181 -11.48 2.27 13.84
C GLN A 181 -12.13 3.18 14.89
N GLN A 182 -11.49 3.35 16.04
CA GLN A 182 -11.98 4.21 17.11
C GLN A 182 -12.12 5.67 16.65
N LEU A 183 -11.11 6.20 15.95
CA LEU A 183 -11.15 7.57 15.43
C LEU A 183 -12.26 7.75 14.37
N SER A 184 -12.47 6.73 13.53
CA SER A 184 -13.57 6.73 12.55
C SER A 184 -14.94 6.75 13.24
N ASP A 185 -15.11 5.96 14.28
CA ASP A 185 -16.35 5.90 15.06
C ASP A 185 -16.61 7.25 15.76
N ASP A 186 -15.58 7.86 16.39
CA ASP A 186 -15.65 9.17 17.03
C ASP A 186 -16.04 10.29 16.02
N ILE A 187 -15.46 10.27 14.81
CA ILE A 187 -15.83 11.21 13.74
C ILE A 187 -17.29 11.04 13.35
N GLN A 188 -17.77 9.80 13.24
CA GLN A 188 -19.15 9.51 12.87
C GLN A 188 -20.14 9.96 13.95
N GLU A 189 -19.82 9.74 15.23
CA GLU A 189 -20.61 10.25 16.35
C GLU A 189 -20.67 11.78 16.38
N LEU A 190 -19.52 12.46 16.21
CA LEU A 190 -19.45 13.91 16.13
C LEU A 190 -20.28 14.47 14.97
N GLN A 191 -20.23 13.84 13.79
CA GLN A 191 -21.05 14.23 12.65
C GLN A 191 -22.54 14.05 12.92
N GLN A 192 -22.96 12.96 13.58
CA GLN A 192 -24.35 12.73 13.95
C GLN A 192 -24.84 13.79 14.96
N SER A 193 -24.06 14.03 16.01
CA SER A 193 -24.35 15.04 17.02
C SER A 193 -24.47 16.44 16.41
N LEU A 194 -23.51 16.83 15.56
CA LEU A 194 -23.52 18.12 14.87
C LEU A 194 -24.75 18.28 13.98
N ASN A 195 -25.10 17.25 13.22
CA ASN A 195 -26.29 17.26 12.37
C ASN A 195 -27.58 17.36 13.18
N GLN A 196 -27.66 16.69 14.34
CA GLN A 196 -28.80 16.78 15.24
C GLN A 196 -28.95 18.19 15.83
N GLU A 197 -27.85 18.78 16.32
CA GLU A 197 -27.80 20.16 16.82
C GLU A 197 -28.22 21.17 15.74
N PHE A 198 -27.73 21.02 14.51
CA PHE A 198 -28.14 21.88 13.38
C PHE A 198 -29.64 21.77 13.09
N ARG A 199 -30.19 20.55 13.08
CA ARG A 199 -31.64 20.34 12.91
C ARG A 199 -32.43 21.00 14.03
N GLN A 200 -31.99 20.83 15.27
CA GLN A 200 -32.66 21.40 16.44
C GLN A 200 -32.65 22.92 16.42
N LYS A 201 -31.50 23.55 16.13
CA LYS A 201 -31.41 25.01 15.94
C LYS A 201 -32.32 25.51 14.82
N THR A 202 -32.40 24.77 13.72
CA THR A 202 -33.27 25.13 12.59
C THR A 202 -34.75 25.14 13.00
N ILE A 203 -35.20 24.13 13.75
CA ILE A 203 -36.56 24.06 14.29
C ILE A 203 -36.84 25.24 15.22
N VAL A 204 -35.96 25.50 16.18
CA VAL A 204 -36.11 26.62 17.14
C VAL A 204 -36.19 27.97 16.41
N LEU A 205 -35.37 28.20 15.39
CA LEU A 205 -35.40 29.43 14.60
C LEU A 205 -36.69 29.54 13.77
N GLN A 206 -37.18 28.44 13.21
CA GLN A 206 -38.41 28.40 12.44
C GLN A 206 -39.64 28.68 13.33
N ASP A 207 -39.69 28.09 14.53
CA ASP A 207 -40.73 28.32 15.53
C ASP A 207 -40.68 29.76 16.06
N GLY A 208 -39.49 30.28 16.35
CA GLY A 208 -39.33 31.69 16.73
C GLY A 208 -39.79 32.66 15.63
N ASN A 209 -39.54 32.32 14.35
CA ASN A 209 -39.99 33.11 13.21
C ASN A 209 -41.50 33.00 12.99
N SER A 210 -42.11 31.83 13.17
CA SER A 210 -43.56 31.63 13.03
C SER A 210 -44.30 32.39 14.13
N GLN A 211 -43.81 32.34 15.37
CA GLN A 211 -44.35 33.13 16.48
C GLN A 211 -44.26 34.63 16.21
N LYS A 212 -43.09 35.15 15.82
CA LYS A 212 -42.93 36.57 15.47
C LYS A 212 -43.85 37.01 14.34
N LYS A 213 -44.06 36.17 13.31
CA LYS A 213 -45.02 36.47 12.23
C LYS A 213 -46.45 36.54 12.75
N SER A 214 -46.84 35.63 13.65
CA SER A 214 -48.15 35.67 14.31
C SER A 214 -48.32 36.96 15.11
N ASP A 215 -47.35 37.32 15.95
CA ASP A 215 -47.39 38.54 16.76
C ASP A 215 -47.46 39.80 15.90
N ILE A 216 -46.73 39.86 14.78
CA ILE A 216 -46.80 40.96 13.81
C ILE A 216 -48.19 41.05 13.18
N SER A 217 -48.77 39.92 12.78
CA SER A 217 -50.13 39.87 12.21
C SER A 217 -51.17 40.39 13.20
N GLU A 218 -51.10 39.95 14.45
CA GLU A 218 -52.00 40.39 15.52
C GLU A 218 -51.84 41.88 15.83
N LYS A 219 -50.61 42.36 16.02
CA LYS A 219 -50.34 43.79 16.22
C LYS A 219 -50.80 44.63 15.03
N THR A 220 -50.64 44.14 13.80
CA THR A 220 -51.11 44.83 12.59
C THR A 220 -52.63 44.91 12.57
N LYS A 221 -53.33 43.85 12.98
CA LYS A 221 -54.79 43.84 13.13
C LYS A 221 -55.24 44.89 14.16
N CYS A 222 -54.66 44.90 15.36
CA CYS A 222 -54.97 45.90 16.38
C CYS A 222 -54.67 47.34 15.92
N LEU A 223 -53.56 47.54 15.20
CA LEU A 223 -53.22 48.84 14.61
C LEU A 223 -54.30 49.29 13.61
N ASN A 224 -54.78 48.40 12.75
CA ASN A 224 -55.82 48.71 11.78
C ASN A 224 -57.17 49.01 12.46
N GLU A 225 -57.53 48.26 13.50
CA GLU A 225 -58.70 48.55 14.34
C GLU A 225 -58.59 49.94 14.97
N LEU A 226 -57.44 50.28 15.55
CA LEU A 226 -57.20 51.59 16.14
C LEU A 226 -57.26 52.71 15.09
N LYS A 227 -56.71 52.49 13.88
CA LYS A 227 -56.82 53.44 12.76
C LYS A 227 -58.28 53.68 12.38
N LEU A 228 -59.10 52.63 12.30
CA LEU A 228 -60.54 52.76 12.05
C LEU A 228 -61.23 53.57 13.14
N SER A 229 -60.91 53.33 14.42
CA SER A 229 -61.42 54.13 15.53
C SER A 229 -60.98 55.60 15.46
N VAL A 230 -59.74 55.88 15.05
CA VAL A 230 -59.26 57.26 14.86
C VAL A 230 -60.03 57.96 13.74
N VAL A 231 -60.29 57.27 12.62
CA VAL A 231 -61.09 57.82 11.52
C VAL A 231 -62.51 58.12 11.99
N SER A 232 -63.17 57.19 12.68
CA SER A 232 -64.53 57.42 13.18
C SER A 232 -64.60 58.55 14.20
N LEU A 233 -63.61 58.65 15.11
CA LEU A 233 -63.52 59.78 16.05
C LEU A 233 -63.26 61.11 15.34
N LYS A 234 -62.48 61.13 14.24
CA LYS A 234 -62.29 62.32 13.41
C LYS A 234 -63.57 62.73 12.70
N GLU A 235 -64.33 61.79 12.14
CA GLU A 235 -65.65 62.05 11.54
C GLU A 235 -66.62 62.63 12.57
N VAL A 236 -66.64 62.08 13.79
CA VAL A 236 -67.42 62.64 14.91
C VAL A 236 -66.93 64.05 15.26
N GLN A 237 -65.62 64.28 15.36
CA GLN A 237 -65.03 65.60 15.61
C GLN A 237 -65.44 66.62 14.54
N GLU A 238 -65.43 66.23 13.26
CA GLU A 238 -65.77 67.08 12.13
C GLU A 238 -67.27 67.38 12.09
N SER A 239 -68.12 66.38 12.40
CA SER A 239 -69.56 66.56 12.60
C SER A 239 -69.93 67.44 13.80
N LEU A 240 -69.09 67.46 14.84
CA LEU A 240 -69.25 68.35 16.00
C LEU A 240 -68.77 69.77 15.67
N LYS A 241 -67.69 69.92 14.89
CA LYS A 241 -67.23 71.23 14.40
C LYS A 241 -68.29 71.92 13.55
N THR A 242 -69.01 71.20 12.69
CA THR A 242 -70.12 71.76 11.90
C THR A 242 -71.36 72.14 12.72
N LYS A 243 -71.46 71.68 13.98
CA LYS A 243 -72.49 72.08 14.96
C LYS A 243 -72.08 73.27 15.84
N ILE A 244 -70.83 73.74 15.75
CA ILE A 244 -70.36 74.95 16.44
C ILE A 244 -70.56 76.14 15.49
N VAL A 245 -71.38 77.12 15.91
CA VAL A 245 -71.87 78.23 15.08
C VAL A 245 -70.78 79.21 14.62
N ASP A 246 -70.80 79.56 13.33
CA ASP A 246 -69.84 80.38 12.57
C ASP A 246 -69.74 81.88 12.90
N SER A 247 -70.57 82.47 13.78
CA SER A 247 -70.41 83.89 14.17
C SER A 247 -71.35 84.27 15.35
N PRO A 248 -70.83 84.34 16.59
CA PRO A 248 -71.55 84.89 17.73
C PRO A 248 -71.89 86.39 17.56
N GLU A 249 -71.14 87.11 16.72
CA GLU A 249 -71.30 88.55 16.49
C GLU A 249 -72.57 88.90 15.70
N LYS A 250 -73.01 88.05 14.76
CA LYS A 250 -74.26 88.27 14.01
C LYS A 250 -75.50 88.20 14.91
N LEU A 251 -75.49 87.37 15.95
CA LEU A 251 -76.60 87.26 16.91
C LEU A 251 -76.68 88.49 17.84
N LYS A 252 -75.53 89.09 18.17
CA LYS A 252 -75.44 90.29 19.03
C LYS A 252 -75.99 91.53 18.32
N ASN A 253 -75.60 91.74 17.05
CA ASN A 253 -76.10 92.86 16.23
C ASN A 253 -77.61 92.79 15.95
N TYR A 254 -78.20 91.60 15.82
CA TYR A 254 -79.65 91.44 15.65
C TYR A 254 -80.43 91.80 16.92
N LYS A 255 -79.90 91.42 18.10
CA LYS A 255 -80.50 91.78 19.40
C LYS A 255 -80.49 93.29 19.66
N GLU A 256 -79.41 93.99 19.28
CA GLU A 256 -79.32 95.45 19.38
C GLU A 256 -80.30 96.17 18.45
N LYS A 257 -80.41 95.76 17.17
CA LYS A 257 -81.39 96.31 16.23
C LYS A 257 -82.84 96.09 16.68
N MET A 258 -83.14 94.94 17.30
CA MET A 258 -84.48 94.67 17.83
C MET A 258 -84.82 95.57 19.02
N LYS A 259 -83.83 95.88 19.89
CA LYS A 259 -83.99 96.78 21.04
C LYS A 259 -84.31 98.21 20.61
N ASP A 260 -83.63 98.71 19.58
CA ASP A 260 -83.89 100.04 19.00
C ASP A 260 -85.27 100.15 18.33
N THR A 261 -85.72 99.06 17.69
CA THR A 261 -87.06 99.01 17.06
C THR A 261 -88.17 99.04 18.10
N VAL A 262 -87.99 98.34 19.23
CA VAL A 262 -88.94 98.35 20.36
C VAL A 262 -88.97 99.72 21.06
N GLN A 263 -87.84 100.42 21.16
CA GLN A 263 -87.76 101.76 21.75
C GLN A 263 -88.45 102.82 20.89
N LYS A 264 -88.30 102.74 19.55
CA LYS A 264 -89.00 103.64 18.60
C LYS A 264 -90.52 103.44 18.62
N LEU A 265 -91.00 102.20 18.74
CA LEU A 265 -92.44 101.89 18.88
C LEU A 265 -93.03 102.33 20.24
N LYS A 266 -92.22 102.35 21.30
CA LYS A 266 -92.65 102.89 22.61
C LYS A 266 -92.81 104.41 22.58
N ASN A 267 -91.90 105.12 21.92
CA ASN A 267 -91.94 106.59 21.83
C ASN A 267 -93.01 107.10 20.85
N SER A 268 -93.40 106.34 19.82
CA SER A 268 -94.52 106.69 18.94
C SER A 268 -95.89 106.52 19.60
N ARG A 269 -96.02 105.62 20.60
CA ARG A 269 -97.27 105.45 21.37
C ARG A 269 -97.53 106.59 22.35
N VAL A 270 -96.47 107.17 22.94
CA VAL A 270 -96.57 108.33 23.86
C VAL A 270 -96.93 109.61 23.10
N ASN A 271 -96.43 109.80 21.87
CA ASN A 271 -96.75 110.98 21.04
C ASN A 271 -98.13 110.94 20.34
N PHE A 272 -98.76 109.77 20.22
CA PHE A 272 -100.14 109.68 19.68
C PHE A 272 -101.21 109.96 20.74
N LEU A 273 -100.94 109.64 22.02
CA LEU A 273 -101.89 109.84 23.13
C LEU A 273 -101.92 111.30 23.64
N SER A 274 -100.86 112.08 23.44
CA SER A 274 -100.79 113.51 23.81
C SER A 274 -101.49 114.45 22.80
N LYS A 275 -101.62 114.04 21.52
CA LYS A 275 -102.27 114.86 20.48
C LYS A 275 -103.80 114.76 20.46
N LYS A 276 -104.36 113.70 21.06
CA LYS A 276 -105.83 113.49 21.17
C LYS A 276 -106.50 114.29 22.28
N HIS A 277 -105.75 114.80 23.26
CA HIS A 277 -106.30 115.58 24.39
C HIS A 277 -106.29 117.11 24.19
N PHE A 278 -105.52 117.65 23.23
CA PHE A 278 -105.45 119.11 23.02
C PHE A 278 -106.53 119.62 22.03
N ASN A 279 -106.92 118.84 21.02
CA ASN A 279 -107.94 119.27 20.04
C ASN A 279 -109.39 119.16 20.56
N ALA A 280 -109.65 118.46 21.67
CA ALA A 280 -110.97 118.41 22.31
C ALA A 280 -111.25 119.64 23.20
N PHE A 281 -110.24 120.47 23.51
CA PHE A 281 -110.38 121.64 24.39
C PHE A 281 -110.63 122.95 23.60
N LEU A 282 -110.20 123.04 22.34
CA LEU A 282 -110.28 124.29 21.56
C LEU A 282 -111.62 124.53 20.83
N TYR A 283 -112.41 123.49 20.52
CA TYR A 283 -113.77 123.72 19.96
C TYR A 283 -114.82 124.07 21.02
N LYS A 284 -114.51 123.87 22.31
CA LYS A 284 -115.38 124.27 23.43
C LYS A 284 -115.20 125.75 23.82
N LEU A 285 -114.24 126.46 23.21
CA LEU A 285 -113.92 127.86 23.53
C LEU A 285 -114.29 128.88 22.43
N PHE A 286 -114.81 128.45 21.27
CA PHE A 286 -115.26 129.37 20.21
C PHE A 286 -116.79 129.51 20.09
N PHE A 287 -117.54 128.95 21.06
CA PHE A 287 -118.99 129.20 21.22
C PHE A 287 -119.29 130.33 22.23
N GLN A 288 -118.30 131.16 22.57
CA GLN A 288 -118.43 132.20 23.60
C GLN A 288 -117.60 133.47 23.26
N ALA A 289 -117.81 134.03 22.06
CA ALA A 289 -117.46 135.42 21.75
C ALA A 289 -118.31 135.96 20.57
N SER A 290 -119.36 136.73 20.90
CA SER A 290 -120.10 137.70 20.05
C SER A 290 -121.04 137.16 18.96
N LEU A 291 -122.36 137.40 18.87
CA LEU A 291 -123.33 138.30 19.53
C LEU A 291 -122.87 139.75 19.73
N VAL A 292 -122.71 140.46 18.61
CA VAL A 292 -123.49 141.67 18.23
C VAL A 292 -123.75 141.58 16.73
#